data_AF-A0A930ZAY9-F1
#
_entry.id   AF-A0A930ZAY9-F1
#
_cell.length_a   1.000
_cell.length_b   1.000
_cell.length_c   1.000
_cell.angle_alpha   90.00
_cell.angle_beta   90.00
_cell.angle_gamma   90.00
#
_symmetry.space_group_name_H-M   'P 1'
#
loop_
_entity.id
_entity.type
_entity.pdbx_description
1 polymer ?
#
loop_
_entity_poly.entity_id
_entity_poly.type
_entity_poly.pdbx_seq_one_letter_code
_entity_poly.pdbx_strand_id
1 'polypeptide(L)'
;MKSPSRHPLEKKLNAPAVDILEAIEHGFRAQVDVKGKLAELYLSRHFEGLQREGKISRAVWHDSDGQPDFEVFMVDGGKMRVECKNLRSSKAFSPERGCKVEIQKTRGGRDVAGRPTRGYLATHFDVLAVCTFNHTGNWGFRFIAAKNLALRDGDVGTLKVMQEVSLDGENGPWLDNFLEVAAKVSPP
;
A
#
# COMPACT_ATOMS: atom_id res chain seq x y z
N MET A 1 -29.95 -21.98 20.73
CA MET A 1 -28.63 -21.58 20.19
C MET A 1 -28.75 -20.17 19.65
N LYS A 2 -27.89 -19.22 20.06
CA LYS A 2 -27.84 -17.89 19.42
C LYS A 2 -27.27 -18.09 18.02
N SER A 3 -28.03 -17.75 16.98
CA SER A 3 -27.49 -17.67 15.61
C SER A 3 -26.26 -16.75 15.63
N PRO A 4 -25.14 -17.14 14.98
CA PRO A 4 -23.96 -16.29 14.94
C PRO A 4 -24.35 -14.91 14.41
N SER A 5 -23.89 -13.85 15.09
CA SER A 5 -24.16 -12.48 14.67
C SER A 5 -23.64 -12.30 13.25
N ARG A 6 -24.55 -12.08 12.29
CA ARG A 6 -24.19 -11.79 10.90
C ARG A 6 -23.20 -10.63 10.85
N HIS A 7 -22.14 -10.82 10.07
CA HIS A 7 -21.12 -9.81 9.84
C HIS A 7 -21.78 -8.54 9.26
N PRO A 8 -21.33 -7.32 9.62
CA PRO A 8 -21.93 -6.09 9.10
C PRO A 8 -22.02 -6.03 7.57
N LEU A 9 -21.02 -6.59 6.86
CA LEU A 9 -21.03 -6.65 5.40
C LEU A 9 -22.14 -7.56 4.85
N GLU A 10 -22.45 -8.68 5.51
CA GLU A 10 -23.57 -9.56 5.11
C GLU A 10 -24.91 -8.82 5.19
N LYS A 11 -25.09 -7.97 6.21
CA LYS A 11 -26.26 -7.12 6.35
C LYS A 11 -26.32 -6.05 5.26
N LYS A 12 -25.18 -5.39 5.00
CA LYS A 12 -25.09 -4.30 4.01
C LYS A 12 -25.35 -4.79 2.58
N LEU A 13 -24.82 -5.95 2.22
CA LEU A 13 -24.99 -6.55 0.89
C LEU A 13 -26.25 -7.42 0.79
N ASN A 14 -26.94 -7.66 1.91
CA ASN A 14 -28.08 -8.56 1.99
C ASN A 14 -27.79 -9.95 1.40
N ALA A 15 -26.61 -10.48 1.69
CA ALA A 15 -26.13 -11.77 1.23
C ALA A 15 -25.30 -12.45 2.33
N PRO A 16 -25.37 -13.78 2.48
CA PRO A 16 -24.50 -14.49 3.42
C PRO A 16 -23.04 -14.42 2.95
N ALA A 17 -22.10 -14.61 3.87
CA ALA A 17 -20.67 -14.51 3.60
C ALA A 17 -20.21 -15.45 2.47
N VAL A 18 -20.79 -16.65 2.38
CA VAL A 18 -20.48 -17.62 1.32
C VAL A 18 -20.82 -17.08 -0.07
N ASP A 19 -22.01 -16.50 -0.26
CA ASP A 19 -22.42 -15.93 -1.56
C ASP A 19 -21.58 -14.71 -1.92
N ILE A 20 -21.15 -13.92 -0.93
CA ILE A 20 -20.24 -12.78 -1.14
C ILE A 20 -18.88 -13.27 -1.61
N LEU A 21 -18.33 -14.31 -0.99
CA LEU A 21 -17.05 -14.90 -1.37
C LEU A 21 -17.11 -15.54 -2.76
N GLU A 22 -18.19 -16.24 -3.08
CA GLU A 22 -18.45 -16.81 -4.41
C GLU A 22 -18.50 -15.68 -5.47
N ALA A 23 -19.21 -14.59 -5.20
CA ALA A 23 -19.26 -13.44 -6.10
C ALA A 23 -17.88 -12.81 -6.33
N ILE A 24 -17.04 -12.72 -5.29
CA ILE A 24 -15.66 -12.25 -5.41
C ILE A 24 -14.82 -13.22 -6.24
N GLU A 25 -14.96 -14.53 -6.01
CA GLU A 25 -14.25 -15.57 -6.75
C GLU A 25 -14.51 -15.48 -8.26
N HIS A 26 -15.74 -15.22 -8.68
CA HIS A 26 -16.05 -15.05 -10.12
C HIS A 26 -15.74 -13.66 -10.68
N GLY A 27 -15.36 -12.69 -9.84
CA GLY A 27 -15.14 -11.30 -10.24
C GLY A 27 -13.67 -10.89 -10.25
N PHE A 28 -13.00 -10.92 -11.40
CA PHE A 28 -11.57 -10.52 -11.50
C PHE A 28 -11.26 -9.15 -10.86
N ARG A 29 -12.08 -8.12 -11.14
CA ARG A 29 -11.92 -6.78 -10.53
C ARG A 29 -12.16 -6.80 -9.02
N ALA A 30 -13.17 -7.54 -8.57
CA ALA A 30 -13.44 -7.71 -7.15
C ALA A 30 -12.26 -8.36 -6.42
N GLN A 31 -11.62 -9.38 -7.02
CA GLN A 31 -10.41 -9.98 -6.46
C GLN A 31 -9.24 -8.99 -6.36
N VAL A 32 -9.04 -8.14 -7.37
CA VAL A 32 -7.99 -7.11 -7.35
C VAL A 32 -8.26 -6.09 -6.24
N ASP A 33 -9.50 -5.62 -6.11
CA ASP A 33 -9.90 -4.66 -5.08
C ASP A 33 -9.76 -5.26 -3.67
N VAL A 34 -10.22 -6.51 -3.48
CA VAL A 34 -10.08 -7.25 -2.23
C VAL A 34 -8.61 -7.46 -1.87
N LYS A 35 -7.73 -7.78 -2.83
CA LYS A 35 -6.29 -7.87 -2.56
C LYS A 35 -5.69 -6.54 -2.13
N GLY A 36 -6.14 -5.43 -2.69
CA GLY A 36 -5.80 -4.08 -2.22
C GLY A 36 -6.18 -3.88 -0.75
N LYS A 37 -7.45 -4.11 -0.43
CA LYS A 37 -7.97 -3.95 0.94
C LYS A 37 -7.39 -4.94 1.95
N LEU A 38 -7.03 -6.16 1.52
CA LEU A 38 -6.30 -7.10 2.37
C LEU A 38 -4.88 -6.61 2.65
N ALA A 39 -4.16 -6.08 1.66
CA ALA A 39 -2.84 -5.49 1.90
C ALA A 39 -2.90 -4.34 2.92
N GLU A 40 -3.87 -3.44 2.80
CA GLU A 40 -4.12 -2.39 3.82
C GLU A 40 -4.46 -2.99 5.20
N LEU A 41 -5.36 -3.97 5.28
CA LEU A 41 -5.73 -4.63 6.54
C LEU A 41 -4.52 -5.27 7.23
N TYR A 42 -3.68 -5.99 6.49
CA TYR A 42 -2.48 -6.62 7.06
C TYR A 42 -1.42 -5.60 7.46
N LEU A 43 -1.33 -4.47 6.76
CA LEU A 43 -0.48 -3.36 7.18
C LEU A 43 -1.01 -2.70 8.47
N SER A 44 -2.33 -2.51 8.60
CA SER A 44 -2.96 -2.04 9.84
C SER A 44 -2.60 -2.95 11.01
N ARG A 45 -2.70 -4.28 10.83
CA ARG A 45 -2.31 -5.26 11.86
C ARG A 45 -0.83 -5.22 12.20
N HIS A 46 0.03 -4.97 11.20
CA HIS A 46 1.46 -4.75 11.44
C HIS A 46 1.68 -3.54 12.35
N PHE A 47 1.02 -2.41 12.08
CA PHE A 47 1.08 -1.22 12.94
C PHE A 47 0.47 -1.44 14.33
N GLU A 48 -0.64 -2.16 14.45
CA GLU A 48 -1.19 -2.57 15.76
C GLU A 48 -0.18 -3.39 16.58
N GLY A 49 0.61 -4.23 15.91
CA GLY A 49 1.75 -4.93 16.51
C GLY A 49 2.79 -3.96 17.07
N LEU A 50 3.26 -3.02 16.25
CA LEU A 50 4.22 -1.98 16.68
C LEU A 50 3.67 -1.11 17.82
N GLN A 51 2.37 -0.82 17.82
CA GLN A 51 1.72 -0.06 18.87
C GLN A 51 1.69 -0.85 20.19
N ARG A 52 1.36 -2.14 20.15
CA ARG A 52 1.38 -3.03 21.32
C ARG A 52 2.78 -3.17 21.91
N GLU A 53 3.80 -3.13 21.07
CA GLU A 53 5.22 -3.13 21.45
C GLU A 53 5.73 -1.77 21.95
N GLY A 54 4.90 -0.72 21.93
CA GLY A 54 5.28 0.63 22.35
C GLY A 54 6.26 1.32 21.39
N LYS A 55 6.38 0.86 20.14
CA LYS A 55 7.28 1.44 19.13
C LYS A 55 6.65 2.59 18.34
N ILE A 56 5.33 2.62 18.28
CA ILE A 56 4.53 3.75 17.77
C ILE A 56 3.42 4.07 18.79
N SER A 57 2.91 5.30 18.80
CA SER A 57 1.81 5.68 19.69
C SER A 57 0.44 5.28 19.13
N ARG A 58 0.25 5.40 17.80
CA ARG A 58 -1.01 5.12 17.12
C ARG A 58 -0.82 4.98 15.60
N ALA A 59 -1.67 4.19 14.95
CA ALA A 59 -1.89 4.29 13.50
C ALA A 59 -3.37 4.54 13.18
N VAL A 60 -3.64 5.27 12.10
CA VAL A 60 -4.98 5.55 11.57
C VAL A 60 -5.05 5.06 10.15
N TRP A 61 -6.05 4.23 9.84
CA TRP A 61 -6.34 3.78 8.49
C TRP A 61 -7.42 4.68 7.87
N HIS A 62 -7.11 5.27 6.71
CA HIS A 62 -8.00 6.13 5.94
C HIS A 62 -8.60 5.38 4.76
N ASP A 63 -9.88 5.66 4.44
CA ASP A 63 -10.58 5.13 3.26
C ASP A 63 -11.13 6.29 2.38
N SER A 64 -10.62 7.51 2.59
CA SER A 64 -11.07 8.71 1.88
C SER A 64 -10.15 9.05 0.70
N ASP A 65 -10.75 9.36 -0.45
CA ASP A 65 -10.03 9.82 -1.64
C ASP A 65 -9.10 11.01 -1.33
N GLY A 66 -7.86 10.92 -1.78
CA GLY A 66 -6.90 12.02 -1.75
C GLY A 66 -6.03 12.12 -0.49
N GLN A 67 -6.22 11.22 0.47
CA GLN A 67 -5.32 11.04 1.61
C GLN A 67 -4.48 9.77 1.44
N PRO A 68 -3.27 9.71 2.01
CA PRO A 68 -2.52 8.47 2.14
C PRO A 68 -3.30 7.44 2.96
N ASP A 69 -3.10 6.16 2.65
CA ASP A 69 -3.85 5.07 3.29
C ASP A 69 -3.70 5.05 4.83
N PHE A 70 -2.56 5.51 5.36
CA PHE A 70 -2.33 5.58 6.81
C PHE A 70 -1.67 6.88 7.28
N GLU A 71 -2.00 7.28 8.50
CA GLU A 71 -1.18 8.17 9.33
C GLU A 71 -0.67 7.41 10.56
N VAL A 72 0.66 7.36 10.72
CA VAL A 72 1.35 6.70 11.83
C VAL A 72 1.97 7.76 12.72
N PHE A 73 1.65 7.71 14.02
CA PHE A 73 2.14 8.61 15.05
C PHE A 73 3.24 7.89 15.83
N MET A 74 4.43 8.47 15.82
CA MET A 74 5.61 7.97 16.50
C MET A 74 5.55 8.31 18.00
N VAL A 75 6.39 7.66 18.80
CA VAL A 75 6.44 7.89 20.26
C VAL A 75 7.08 9.23 20.64
N ASP A 76 7.94 9.77 19.76
CA ASP A 76 8.61 11.06 19.91
C ASP A 76 7.73 12.24 19.44
N GLY A 77 6.48 11.98 19.07
CA GLY A 77 5.56 12.98 18.53
C GLY A 77 5.63 13.18 17.02
N GLY A 78 6.57 12.50 16.33
CA GLY A 78 6.65 12.50 14.88
C GLY A 78 5.40 11.91 14.23
N LYS A 79 5.11 12.32 12.99
CA LYS A 79 3.99 11.80 12.20
C LYS A 79 4.48 11.40 10.82
N MET A 80 4.05 10.23 10.36
CA MET A 80 4.38 9.68 9.04
C MET A 80 3.09 9.35 8.28
N ARG A 81 3.03 9.77 7.02
CA ARG A 81 1.99 9.37 6.08
C ARG A 81 2.48 8.17 5.27
N VAL A 82 1.69 7.10 5.25
CA VAL A 82 2.07 5.84 4.60
C VAL A 82 1.06 5.49 3.52
N GLU A 83 1.53 5.23 2.31
CA GLU A 83 0.74 4.68 1.21
C GLU A 83 0.95 3.17 1.13
N CYS A 84 -0.11 2.40 0.91
CA CYS A 84 -0.06 0.95 0.72
C CYS A 84 -0.35 0.58 -0.73
N LYS A 85 0.50 -0.27 -1.32
CA LYS A 85 0.29 -0.83 -2.66
C LYS A 85 0.72 -2.28 -2.73
N ASN A 86 0.10 -3.04 -3.63
CA ASN A 86 0.55 -4.40 -3.93
C ASN A 86 1.62 -4.38 -5.02
N LEU A 87 2.62 -5.25 -4.92
CA LEU A 87 3.43 -5.61 -6.10
C LEU A 87 2.52 -6.06 -7.24
N ARG A 88 2.90 -5.72 -8.48
CA ARG A 88 2.20 -6.27 -9.64
C ARG A 88 2.42 -7.78 -9.69
N SER A 89 1.35 -8.53 -9.90
CA SER A 89 1.47 -9.92 -10.31
C SER A 89 2.01 -9.95 -11.74
N SER A 90 3.06 -10.73 -11.97
CA SER A 90 3.61 -10.93 -13.31
C SER A 90 3.65 -12.43 -13.56
N LYS A 91 2.92 -12.89 -14.59
CA LYS A 91 3.06 -14.24 -15.16
C LYS A 91 4.36 -14.40 -15.99
N ALA A 92 5.14 -13.33 -16.15
CA ALA A 92 6.33 -13.26 -16.99
C ALA A 92 7.52 -12.66 -16.21
N PHE A 93 7.80 -13.22 -15.04
CA PHE A 93 9.00 -12.90 -14.28
C PHE A 93 10.17 -13.70 -14.83
N SER A 94 11.25 -12.98 -15.16
CA SER A 94 12.60 -13.47 -14.95
C SER A 94 13.23 -12.60 -13.85
N PRO A 95 14.20 -13.12 -13.07
CA PRO A 95 15.04 -12.31 -12.18
C PRO A 95 15.64 -11.07 -12.86
N GLU A 96 15.77 -11.11 -14.20
CA GLU A 96 16.31 -10.04 -15.04
C GLU A 96 15.35 -8.86 -15.29
N ARG A 97 14.02 -9.03 -15.09
CA ARG A 97 13.00 -7.99 -15.42
C ARG A 97 12.53 -7.14 -14.23
N GLY A 98 12.96 -7.47 -13.01
CA GLY A 98 12.71 -6.68 -11.79
C GLY A 98 11.30 -6.79 -11.22
N CYS A 99 11.16 -6.61 -9.90
CA CYS A 99 9.86 -6.49 -9.25
C CYS A 99 9.36 -5.07 -9.32
N LYS A 100 8.09 -4.86 -9.69
CA LYS A 100 7.54 -3.51 -9.82
C LYS A 100 6.28 -3.32 -9.02
N VAL A 101 6.13 -2.10 -8.51
CA VAL A 101 4.87 -1.58 -7.97
C VAL A 101 4.34 -0.49 -8.88
N GLU A 102 3.02 -0.48 -9.10
CA GLU A 102 2.32 0.56 -9.82
C GLU A 102 1.73 1.56 -8.80
N ILE A 103 2.23 2.79 -8.81
CA ILE A 103 1.76 3.89 -7.96
C ILE A 103 0.97 4.89 -8.81
N GLN A 104 -0.35 4.76 -8.80
CA GLN A 104 -1.25 5.69 -9.46
C GLN A 104 -2.50 5.94 -8.61
N LYS A 105 -3.00 7.17 -8.61
CA LYS A 105 -4.31 7.49 -8.04
C LYS A 105 -5.41 6.79 -8.86
N THR A 106 -6.38 6.18 -8.17
CA THR A 106 -7.41 5.25 -8.70
C THR A 106 -8.30 5.81 -9.82
N ARG A 107 -8.37 7.13 -9.97
CA ARG A 107 -9.06 7.78 -11.10
C ARG A 107 -8.02 8.36 -12.06
N GLY A 108 -7.78 7.65 -13.15
CA GLY A 108 -6.92 8.10 -14.25
C GLY A 108 -7.37 9.45 -14.82
N GLY A 109 -6.41 10.22 -15.35
CA GLY A 109 -6.66 11.51 -15.98
C GLY A 109 -5.50 11.84 -16.90
N ARG A 110 -5.82 12.38 -18.09
CA ARG A 110 -4.85 12.95 -19.02
C ARG A 110 -5.18 14.43 -19.22
N ASP A 111 -4.16 15.26 -19.38
CA ASP A 111 -4.36 16.64 -19.81
C ASP A 111 -4.65 16.69 -21.33
N VAL A 112 -4.88 17.91 -21.84
CA VAL A 112 -5.14 18.17 -23.26
C VAL A 112 -3.99 17.70 -24.15
N ALA A 113 -2.76 17.62 -23.61
CA ALA A 113 -1.57 17.12 -24.30
C ALA A 113 -1.35 15.61 -24.12
N GLY A 114 -2.31 14.89 -23.52
CA GLY A 114 -2.25 13.44 -23.31
C GLY A 114 -1.35 12.99 -22.16
N ARG A 115 -0.79 13.92 -21.36
CA ARG A 115 0.11 13.62 -20.23
C ARG A 115 -0.68 13.15 -19.00
N PRO A 116 -0.21 12.15 -18.25
CA PRO A 116 -0.88 11.71 -17.02
C PRO A 116 -0.89 12.79 -15.94
N THR A 117 -2.07 13.24 -15.52
CA THR A 117 -2.26 14.34 -14.54
C THR A 117 -2.34 13.87 -13.08
N ARG A 118 -2.33 12.54 -12.86
CA ARG A 118 -2.70 11.94 -11.57
C ARG A 118 -1.54 11.21 -10.89
N GLY A 119 -0.31 11.58 -11.23
CA GLY A 119 0.88 11.10 -10.54
C GLY A 119 0.89 11.53 -9.07
N TYR A 120 1.51 10.72 -8.22
CA TYR A 120 1.83 11.15 -6.87
C TYR A 120 2.97 12.16 -6.90
N LEU A 121 2.85 13.21 -6.08
CA LEU A 121 4.01 14.03 -5.73
C LEU A 121 4.85 13.26 -4.70
N ALA A 122 6.16 13.44 -4.71
CA ALA A 122 7.06 12.84 -3.71
C ALA A 122 6.74 13.30 -2.27
N THR A 123 5.96 14.37 -2.11
CA THR A 123 5.49 14.90 -0.83
C THR A 123 4.09 14.44 -0.43
N HIS A 124 3.42 13.59 -1.24
CA HIS A 124 2.05 13.16 -0.96
C HIS A 124 1.97 12.23 0.25
N PHE A 125 2.93 11.31 0.36
CA PHE A 125 3.15 10.42 1.49
C PHE A 125 4.64 10.45 1.83
N ASP A 126 5.00 10.00 3.02
CA ASP A 126 6.36 9.99 3.52
C ASP A 126 7.03 8.61 3.29
N VAL A 127 6.23 7.54 3.39
CA VAL A 127 6.65 6.15 3.19
C VAL A 127 5.70 5.43 2.24
N LEU A 128 6.25 4.63 1.33
CA LEU A 128 5.48 3.65 0.55
C LEU A 128 5.70 2.26 1.15
N ALA A 129 4.62 1.60 1.55
CA ALA A 129 4.57 0.20 1.95
C ALA A 129 4.08 -0.65 0.78
N VAL A 130 4.93 -1.56 0.32
CA VAL A 130 4.66 -2.45 -0.80
C VAL A 130 4.42 -3.86 -0.30
N CYS A 131 3.19 -4.35 -0.42
CA CYS A 131 2.83 -5.71 -0.07
C CYS A 131 3.38 -6.72 -1.09
N THR A 132 4.03 -7.76 -0.58
CA THR A 132 4.73 -8.79 -1.37
C THR A 132 3.88 -10.02 -1.66
N PHE A 133 2.60 -10.05 -1.26
CA PHE A 133 1.73 -11.21 -1.38
C PHE A 133 1.62 -11.75 -2.81
N ASN A 134 1.46 -10.86 -3.79
CA ASN A 134 1.36 -11.24 -5.20
C ASN A 134 2.61 -11.97 -5.77
N HIS A 135 3.73 -11.92 -5.05
CA HIS A 135 4.96 -12.58 -5.43
C HIS A 135 5.33 -13.75 -4.50
N THR A 136 5.10 -13.58 -3.20
CA THR A 136 5.58 -14.53 -2.17
C THR A 136 4.49 -15.45 -1.62
N GLY A 137 3.22 -15.15 -1.86
CA GLY A 137 2.09 -15.81 -1.19
C GLY A 137 1.91 -15.40 0.28
N ASN A 138 2.77 -14.54 0.81
CA ASN A 138 2.75 -14.08 2.21
C ASN A 138 2.40 -12.59 2.29
N TRP A 139 1.62 -12.20 3.30
CA TRP A 139 1.27 -10.80 3.58
C TRP A 139 2.43 -10.04 4.27
N GLY A 140 3.59 -10.03 3.61
CA GLY A 140 4.78 -9.26 3.98
C GLY A 140 4.84 -7.92 3.26
N PHE A 141 5.78 -7.06 3.69
CA PHE A 141 5.94 -5.71 3.16
C PHE A 141 7.40 -5.35 2.92
N ARG A 142 7.62 -4.51 1.91
CA ARG A 142 8.85 -3.72 1.73
C ARG A 142 8.52 -2.25 1.83
N PHE A 143 9.36 -1.50 2.52
CA PHE A 143 9.17 -0.09 2.82
C PHE A 143 10.24 0.75 2.16
N ILE A 144 9.88 1.95 1.72
CA ILE A 144 10.82 2.93 1.18
C ILE A 144 10.35 4.35 1.51
N ALA A 145 11.29 5.25 1.78
CA ALA A 145 11.00 6.68 1.91
C ALA A 145 10.61 7.26 0.54
N ALA A 146 9.56 8.09 0.48
CA ALA A 146 9.06 8.64 -0.78
C ALA A 146 10.12 9.42 -1.57
N LYS A 147 11.05 10.10 -0.87
CA LYS A 147 12.20 10.81 -1.47
C LYS A 147 13.16 9.92 -2.27
N ASN A 148 13.14 8.61 -2.03
CA ASN A 148 14.00 7.64 -2.72
C ASN A 148 13.29 6.97 -3.92
N LEU A 149 12.03 7.31 -4.18
CA LEU A 149 11.30 6.81 -5.35
C LEU A 149 11.73 7.57 -6.61
N ALA A 150 11.69 6.89 -7.75
CA ALA A 150 12.07 7.45 -9.02
C ALA A 150 11.11 8.58 -9.44
N LEU A 151 11.67 9.74 -9.79
CA LEU A 151 10.93 10.88 -10.34
C LEU A 151 10.72 10.73 -11.83
N ARG A 152 9.65 11.36 -12.34
CA ARG A 152 9.35 11.47 -13.77
C ARG A 152 10.40 12.35 -14.45
N ASP A 153 10.79 11.96 -15.65
CA ASP A 153 11.80 12.70 -16.41
C ASP A 153 11.25 14.10 -16.78
N GLY A 154 11.99 15.16 -16.48
CA GLY A 154 11.61 16.55 -16.77
C GLY A 154 10.55 17.19 -15.87
N ASP A 155 10.08 16.50 -14.82
CA ASP A 155 9.04 16.97 -13.89
C ASP A 155 9.53 16.83 -12.44
N VAL A 156 10.07 17.94 -11.91
CA VAL A 156 10.69 17.98 -10.57
C VAL A 156 9.60 17.87 -9.51
N GLY A 157 9.42 16.66 -8.97
CA GLY A 157 8.55 16.39 -7.82
C GLY A 157 7.47 15.34 -8.06
N THR A 158 7.17 14.99 -9.31
CA THR A 158 6.20 13.93 -9.63
C THR A 158 6.88 12.57 -9.74
N LEU A 159 6.33 11.55 -9.07
CA LEU A 159 6.86 10.19 -9.10
C LEU A 159 6.53 9.48 -10.42
N LYS A 160 7.43 8.60 -10.88
CA LYS A 160 7.13 7.62 -11.95
C LYS A 160 6.02 6.68 -11.46
N VAL A 161 5.10 6.33 -12.35
CA VAL A 161 4.00 5.40 -12.04
C VAL A 161 4.54 4.01 -11.72
N MET A 162 5.55 3.57 -12.45
CA MET A 162 6.20 2.27 -12.21
C MET A 162 7.47 2.50 -11.41
N GLN A 163 7.55 1.84 -10.25
CA GLN A 163 8.71 1.88 -9.37
C GLN A 163 9.32 0.48 -9.27
N GLU A 164 10.63 0.39 -9.42
CA GLU A 164 11.38 -0.85 -9.19
C GLU A 164 11.47 -1.12 -7.68
N VAL A 165 11.27 -2.38 -7.31
CA VAL A 165 11.28 -2.88 -5.94
C VAL A 165 12.32 -3.98 -5.85
N SER A 166 13.30 -3.81 -4.96
CA SER A 166 14.24 -4.88 -4.61
C SER A 166 13.63 -5.74 -3.50
N LEU A 167 13.69 -7.06 -3.68
CA LEU A 167 13.17 -8.04 -2.71
C LEU A 167 14.28 -8.74 -1.91
N ASP A 168 15.51 -8.69 -2.40
CA ASP A 168 16.70 -9.27 -1.78
C ASP A 168 17.16 -8.53 -0.52
N GLY A 169 16.81 -7.25 -0.34
CA GLY A 169 17.15 -6.52 0.90
C GLY A 169 18.62 -6.13 1.03
N GLU A 170 19.46 -6.68 0.18
CA GLU A 170 20.88 -6.37 0.11
C GLU A 170 21.08 -5.18 -0.84
N ASN A 171 21.68 -4.10 -0.33
CA ASN A 171 22.06 -2.91 -1.10
C ASN A 171 20.89 -2.19 -1.80
N GLY A 172 20.08 -1.45 -1.04
CA GLY A 172 19.07 -0.57 -1.63
C GLY A 172 18.28 0.27 -0.62
N PRO A 173 17.46 1.21 -1.10
CA PRO A 173 16.61 2.05 -0.25
C PRO A 173 15.38 1.32 0.32
N TRP A 174 15.12 0.09 -0.14
CA TRP A 174 14.00 -0.75 0.28
C TRP A 174 14.37 -1.55 1.52
N LEU A 175 13.57 -1.47 2.59
CA LEU A 175 13.78 -2.23 3.83
C LEU A 175 12.55 -3.11 4.13
N ASP A 176 12.70 -4.11 4.97
CA ASP A 176 11.60 -4.95 5.49
C ASP A 176 11.00 -4.39 6.79
N ASN A 177 11.71 -3.47 7.45
CA ASN A 177 11.31 -2.85 8.70
C ASN A 177 10.85 -1.39 8.51
N PHE A 178 9.58 -1.13 8.82
CA PHE A 178 9.00 0.22 8.78
C PHE A 178 9.78 1.23 9.62
N LEU A 179 10.23 0.86 10.82
CA LEU A 179 10.86 1.79 11.76
C LEU A 179 12.23 2.25 11.28
N GLU A 180 12.96 1.40 10.56
CA GLU A 180 14.24 1.77 9.95
C GLU A 180 14.07 2.77 8.82
N VAL A 181 12.97 2.66 8.05
CA VAL A 181 12.63 3.67 7.05
C VAL A 181 12.19 4.96 7.73
N ALA A 182 11.33 4.87 8.74
CA ALA A 182 10.82 6.02 9.48
C ALA A 182 11.96 6.85 10.09
N ALA A 183 12.98 6.21 10.66
CA ALA A 183 14.17 6.89 11.20
C ALA A 183 14.99 7.64 10.13
N LYS A 184 14.88 7.24 8.85
CA LYS A 184 15.56 7.87 7.70
C LYS A 184 14.72 8.96 7.03
N VAL A 185 13.43 9.04 7.36
CA VAL A 185 12.55 10.13 6.98
C VAL A 185 12.72 11.22 8.02
N SER A 186 13.50 12.24 7.70
CA SER A 186 13.61 13.43 8.56
C SER A 186 12.21 14.01 8.80
N PRO A 187 11.88 14.44 10.02
CA PRO A 187 10.69 15.26 10.21
C PRO A 187 10.81 16.51 9.34
N PRO A 188 9.73 16.93 8.66
CA PRO A 188 9.70 18.23 7.99
C PRO A 188 9.96 19.39 8.96
#